data_AF-A0A1B9MYQ1-F1
#
_entry.id   AF-A0A1B9MYQ1-F1
#
_cell.length_a   1.000
_cell.length_b   1.000
_cell.length_c   1.000
_cell.angle_alpha   90.00
_cell.angle_beta   90.00
_cell.angle_gamma   90.00
#
_symmetry.space_group_name_H-M   'P 1'
#
loop_
_entity.id
_entity.type
_entity.pdbx_description
1 polymer ?
#
loop_
_entity_poly.entity_id
_entity_poly.type
_entity_poly.pdbx_seq_one_letter_code
_entity_poly.pdbx_strand_id
1 'polypeptide(L)'
;MAGNNPNFYAYTFDSNTQVDPFGLDPLGSKNNPFTSLKQAMNKAKDLAGIPRSQQPDRQWKIGDDINKKGSNIVNYQYDTNFGSHGRMYEFTDANGHKKIIAVHTNDGQLHVHAGNPKGEYPHGWDSYDFKTNRYAKIDDPNLKDHHLFVKVKCK
;
A
#
# COMPACT_ATOMS: atom_id res chain seq x y z
N MET A 1 -23.51 -5.06 -37.56
CA MET A 1 -23.37 -4.07 -36.47
C MET A 1 -22.55 -4.70 -35.37
N ALA A 2 -21.65 -3.91 -34.76
CA ALA A 2 -20.57 -4.24 -33.82
C ALA A 2 -20.89 -5.32 -32.77
N GLY A 3 -19.96 -6.13 -32.26
CA GLY A 3 -18.50 -6.08 -32.29
C GLY A 3 -18.02 -6.87 -31.07
N ASN A 4 -17.30 -7.97 -31.29
CA ASN A 4 -16.54 -8.67 -30.27
C ASN A 4 -15.54 -7.69 -29.65
N ASN A 5 -15.67 -7.40 -28.36
CA ASN A 5 -14.64 -6.71 -27.60
C ASN A 5 -14.19 -7.58 -26.42
N PRO A 6 -13.23 -8.50 -26.63
CA PRO A 6 -12.55 -9.12 -25.52
C PRO A 6 -11.76 -8.05 -24.77
N ASN A 7 -12.06 -7.90 -23.49
CA ASN A 7 -11.35 -7.09 -22.52
C ASN A 7 -9.85 -7.44 -22.48
N PHE A 8 -9.02 -6.47 -22.89
CA PHE A 8 -7.56 -6.58 -23.12
C PHE A 8 -6.67 -6.73 -21.87
N TYR A 9 -7.15 -7.31 -20.76
CA TYR A 9 -6.32 -7.57 -19.57
C TYR A 9 -6.65 -8.91 -18.87
N ALA A 10 -6.74 -9.99 -19.65
CA ALA A 10 -6.53 -11.33 -19.13
C ALA A 10 -5.03 -11.60 -19.02
N TYR A 11 -4.40 -11.15 -17.94
CA TYR A 11 -3.16 -11.74 -17.46
C TYR A 11 -3.51 -12.61 -16.24
N THR A 12 -3.88 -13.86 -16.52
CA THR A 12 -3.83 -14.92 -15.51
C THR A 12 -2.37 -15.09 -15.13
N PHE A 13 -1.97 -14.49 -14.00
CA PHE A 13 -0.68 -14.76 -13.41
C PHE A 13 -0.73 -16.18 -12.82
N ASP A 14 0.07 -17.07 -13.38
CA ASP A 14 0.38 -18.39 -12.81
C ASP A 14 0.89 -18.20 -11.38
N SER A 15 0.27 -18.90 -10.43
CA SER A 15 0.50 -18.77 -8.99
C SER A 15 1.74 -19.51 -8.48
N ASN A 16 2.54 -20.13 -9.35
CA ASN A 16 3.67 -20.97 -8.92
C ASN A 16 5.02 -20.26 -8.82
N THR A 17 5.05 -18.93 -8.67
CA THR A 17 6.32 -18.23 -8.47
C THR A 17 6.69 -18.13 -6.99
N GLN A 18 7.55 -19.07 -6.60
CA GLN A 18 8.42 -19.11 -5.41
C GLN A 18 7.75 -19.56 -4.11
N VAL A 19 7.52 -20.86 -4.01
CA VAL A 19 7.57 -21.56 -2.71
C VAL A 19 9.04 -21.60 -2.31
N ASP A 20 9.45 -20.82 -1.31
CA ASP A 20 10.68 -21.09 -0.54
C ASP A 20 10.36 -22.28 0.38
N PRO A 21 10.83 -23.51 0.07
CA PRO A 21 10.44 -24.71 0.81
C PRO A 21 11.00 -24.72 2.26
N PHE A 22 11.99 -23.86 2.55
CA PHE A 22 12.67 -23.80 3.84
C PHE A 22 12.43 -22.50 4.61
N GLY A 23 11.89 -21.46 3.95
CA GLY A 23 11.50 -20.20 4.60
C GLY A 23 12.66 -19.45 5.26
N LEU A 24 13.90 -19.68 4.81
CA LEU A 24 15.10 -19.24 5.54
C LEU A 24 15.42 -17.75 5.36
N ASP A 25 14.90 -17.12 4.30
CA ASP A 25 14.98 -15.66 4.14
C ASP A 25 13.59 -15.08 3.87
N PRO A 26 13.00 -14.32 4.80
CA PRO A 26 11.64 -13.83 4.65
C PRO A 26 11.50 -12.88 3.44
N LEU A 27 10.63 -13.27 2.51
CA LEU A 27 10.28 -12.47 1.33
C LEU A 27 9.66 -11.13 1.73
N GLY A 28 10.12 -10.06 1.09
CA GLY A 28 9.71 -8.67 1.36
C GLY A 28 10.76 -7.86 2.11
N SER A 29 11.82 -8.50 2.61
CA SER A 29 12.96 -7.80 3.22
C SER A 29 13.74 -6.97 2.18
N LYS A 30 14.60 -6.06 2.66
CA LYS A 30 15.44 -5.24 1.77
C LYS A 30 16.35 -6.09 0.87
N ASN A 31 16.84 -7.21 1.40
CA ASN A 31 17.75 -8.13 0.71
C ASN A 31 17.01 -9.20 -0.11
N ASN A 32 15.77 -9.51 0.25
CA ASN A 32 14.90 -10.44 -0.47
C ASN A 32 13.55 -9.76 -0.81
N PRO A 33 13.53 -8.72 -1.68
CA PRO A 33 12.33 -7.94 -1.95
C PRO A 33 11.32 -8.71 -2.83
N PHE A 34 10.04 -8.31 -2.76
CA PHE A 34 9.01 -8.80 -3.66
C PHE A 34 9.35 -8.52 -5.13
N THR A 35 8.97 -9.44 -6.01
CA THR A 35 9.22 -9.29 -7.45
C THR A 35 8.24 -8.34 -8.14
N SER A 36 7.13 -8.01 -7.47
CA SER A 36 6.09 -7.10 -7.98
C SER A 36 5.42 -6.32 -6.86
N LEU A 37 4.95 -5.11 -7.20
CA LEU A 37 4.15 -4.28 -6.30
C LEU A 37 2.87 -5.00 -5.85
N LYS A 38 2.27 -5.83 -6.72
CA LYS A 38 1.07 -6.62 -6.40
C LYS A 38 1.32 -7.58 -5.23
N GLN A 39 2.46 -8.26 -5.20
CA GLN A 39 2.80 -9.17 -4.10
C GLN A 39 2.97 -8.40 -2.78
N ALA A 40 3.71 -7.29 -2.79
CA ALA A 40 3.87 -6.45 -1.60
C ALA A 40 2.54 -5.87 -1.10
N MET A 41 1.68 -5.39 -2.01
CA MET A 41 0.34 -4.91 -1.67
C MET A 41 -0.55 -6.00 -1.08
N ASN A 42 -0.51 -7.22 -1.64
CA ASN A 42 -1.26 -8.34 -1.08
C ASN A 42 -0.78 -8.69 0.33
N LYS A 43 0.53 -8.70 0.55
CA LYS A 43 1.11 -8.95 1.87
C LYS A 43 0.73 -7.85 2.87
N ALA A 44 0.76 -6.57 2.46
CA ALA A 44 0.30 -5.46 3.29
C ALA A 44 -1.19 -5.61 3.66
N LYS A 45 -2.04 -6.03 2.72
CA LYS A 45 -3.45 -6.34 2.99
C LYS A 45 -3.59 -7.47 4.00
N ASP A 46 -2.83 -8.56 3.87
CA ASP A 46 -2.85 -9.66 4.81
C ASP A 46 -2.46 -9.20 6.23
N LEU A 47 -1.41 -8.38 6.37
CA LEU A 47 -0.99 -7.81 7.65
C LEU A 47 -2.05 -6.89 8.28
N ALA A 48 -2.77 -6.14 7.44
CA ALA A 48 -3.84 -5.24 7.88
C ALA A 48 -5.18 -5.94 8.15
N GLY A 49 -5.30 -7.25 7.87
CA GLY A 49 -6.57 -7.98 7.97
C GLY A 49 -7.58 -7.61 6.87
N ILE A 50 -7.11 -7.11 5.73
CA ILE A 50 -7.93 -6.71 4.58
C ILE A 50 -7.96 -7.84 3.54
N PRO A 51 -9.13 -8.29 3.07
CA PRO A 51 -9.23 -9.22 1.94
C PRO A 51 -8.48 -8.70 0.71
N ARG A 52 -7.68 -9.57 0.08
CA ARG A 52 -6.88 -9.20 -1.11
C ARG A 52 -7.73 -8.65 -2.25
N SER A 53 -8.98 -9.11 -2.37
CA SER A 53 -9.97 -8.66 -3.36
C SER A 53 -10.65 -7.33 -3.03
N GLN A 54 -10.63 -6.88 -1.77
CA GLN A 54 -11.29 -5.65 -1.36
C GLN A 54 -10.69 -4.44 -2.09
N GLN A 55 -11.56 -3.59 -2.61
CA GLN A 55 -11.19 -2.30 -3.20
C GLN A 55 -11.01 -1.24 -2.11
N PRO A 56 -10.11 -0.26 -2.29
CA PRO A 56 -9.94 0.83 -1.34
C PRO A 56 -11.19 1.71 -1.28
N ASP A 57 -11.56 2.14 -0.08
CA ASP A 57 -12.63 3.12 0.14
C ASP A 57 -12.21 4.50 -0.39
N ARG A 58 -10.92 4.82 -0.24
CA ARG A 58 -10.31 6.07 -0.69
C ARG A 58 -8.87 5.85 -1.12
N GLN A 59 -8.40 6.63 -2.10
CA GLN A 59 -7.00 6.66 -2.49
C GLN A 59 -6.55 8.06 -2.88
N TRP A 60 -5.30 8.41 -2.58
CA TRP A 60 -4.70 9.68 -2.98
C TRP A 60 -3.20 9.55 -3.20
N LYS A 61 -2.63 10.48 -3.96
CA LYS A 61 -1.18 10.62 -4.16
C LYS A 61 -0.65 11.68 -3.19
N ILE A 62 0.50 11.41 -2.59
CA ILE A 62 1.30 12.39 -1.86
C ILE A 62 2.52 12.75 -2.72
N GLY A 63 2.80 14.05 -2.88
CA GLY A 63 3.99 14.53 -3.57
C GLY A 63 4.18 16.04 -3.48
N ASP A 64 5.10 16.57 -4.27
CA ASP A 64 5.63 17.94 -4.16
C ASP A 64 5.33 18.85 -5.37
N ASP A 65 4.28 18.55 -6.14
CA ASP A 65 3.85 19.37 -7.28
C ASP A 65 3.38 20.74 -6.79
N ILE A 66 4.23 21.75 -6.99
CA ILE A 66 4.01 23.11 -6.48
C ILE A 66 2.72 23.73 -7.01
N ASN A 67 2.27 23.34 -8.21
CA ASN A 67 1.03 23.86 -8.80
C ASN A 67 -0.22 23.34 -8.09
N LYS A 68 -0.09 22.29 -7.27
CA LYS A 68 -1.16 21.69 -6.48
C LYS A 68 -1.09 22.09 -5.01
N LYS A 69 -0.07 22.86 -4.60
CA LYS A 69 0.05 23.38 -3.24
C LYS A 69 -1.13 24.29 -2.93
N GLY A 70 -1.78 24.05 -1.79
CA GLY A 70 -2.96 24.82 -1.35
C GLY A 70 -4.23 24.58 -2.18
N SER A 71 -4.19 23.70 -3.18
CA SER A 71 -5.38 23.33 -3.96
C SER A 71 -6.18 22.26 -3.23
N ASN A 72 -7.52 22.37 -3.23
CA ASN A 72 -8.40 21.36 -2.65
C ASN A 72 -8.63 20.18 -3.61
N ILE A 73 -7.56 19.46 -3.94
CA ILE A 73 -7.61 18.31 -4.83
C ILE A 73 -7.86 17.05 -3.99
N VAL A 74 -9.01 16.41 -4.19
CA VAL A 74 -9.46 15.27 -3.39
C VAL A 74 -8.43 14.13 -3.36
N ASN A 75 -7.86 13.79 -4.53
CA ASN A 75 -6.93 12.67 -4.71
C ASN A 75 -5.44 13.07 -4.66
N TYR A 76 -5.12 14.26 -4.15
CA TYR A 76 -3.74 14.72 -4.02
C TYR A 76 -3.50 15.38 -2.66
N GLN A 77 -2.29 15.21 -2.13
CA GLN A 77 -1.80 15.89 -0.95
C GLN A 77 -0.40 16.41 -1.25
N TYR A 78 -0.22 17.72 -1.09
CA TYR A 78 1.08 18.34 -1.21
C TYR A 78 1.89 18.09 0.08
N ASP A 79 3.09 17.54 -0.07
CA ASP A 79 4.09 17.42 0.99
C ASP A 79 5.48 17.61 0.34
N THR A 80 6.37 18.36 0.99
CA THR A 80 7.77 18.51 0.51
C THR A 80 8.68 17.41 1.05
N ASN A 81 8.23 16.64 2.04
CA ASN A 81 8.99 15.54 2.59
C ASN A 81 8.92 14.32 1.66
N PHE A 82 10.02 14.04 0.98
CA PHE A 82 10.16 12.87 0.11
C PHE A 82 9.82 11.54 0.80
N GLY A 83 10.08 11.43 2.11
CA GLY A 83 9.69 10.30 2.96
C GLY A 83 8.19 9.99 2.95
N SER A 84 7.34 10.99 2.71
CA SER A 84 5.89 10.82 2.65
C SER A 84 5.37 10.49 1.25
N HIS A 85 6.21 10.63 0.21
CA HIS A 85 5.75 10.61 -1.17
C HIS A 85 5.33 9.21 -1.62
N GLY A 86 4.24 9.17 -2.37
CA GLY A 86 3.77 7.96 -3.02
C GLY A 86 2.26 7.90 -3.08
N ARG A 87 1.67 6.73 -2.81
CA ARG A 87 0.24 6.50 -2.97
C ARG A 87 -0.36 5.79 -1.75
N MET A 88 -1.46 6.34 -1.28
CA MET A 88 -2.16 5.88 -0.09
C MET A 88 -3.47 5.22 -0.51
N TYR A 89 -3.80 4.10 0.13
CA TYR A 89 -5.01 3.32 -0.06
C TYR A 89 -5.66 3.04 1.28
N GLU A 90 -6.82 3.63 1.50
CA GLU A 90 -7.61 3.47 2.72
C GLU A 90 -8.64 2.36 2.55
N PHE A 91 -8.82 1.58 3.60
CA PHE A 91 -9.77 0.47 3.67
C PHE A 91 -10.48 0.49 5.02
N THR A 92 -11.58 -0.25 5.08
CA THR A 92 -12.31 -0.57 6.30
C THR A 92 -12.24 -2.09 6.48
N ASP A 93 -11.75 -2.54 7.63
CA ASP A 93 -11.69 -3.97 7.94
C ASP A 93 -13.07 -4.54 8.31
N ALA A 94 -13.15 -5.86 8.53
CA ALA A 94 -14.40 -6.54 8.85
C ALA A 94 -15.06 -6.07 10.16
N ASN A 95 -14.30 -5.41 11.06
CA ASN A 95 -14.81 -4.84 12.31
C ASN A 95 -15.22 -3.37 12.17
N GLY A 96 -15.16 -2.80 10.97
CA GLY A 96 -15.42 -1.38 10.73
C GLY A 96 -14.23 -0.48 11.05
N HIS A 97 -13.03 -1.01 11.27
CA HIS A 97 -11.86 -0.19 11.57
C HIS A 97 -11.14 0.25 10.31
N LYS A 98 -10.80 1.54 10.25
CA LYS A 98 -9.97 2.09 9.18
C LYS A 98 -8.57 1.47 9.16
N LYS A 99 -8.06 1.17 7.97
CA LYS A 99 -6.70 0.70 7.69
C LYS A 99 -6.12 1.51 6.53
N ILE A 100 -4.80 1.62 6.50
CA ILE A 100 -4.09 2.22 5.38
C ILE A 100 -3.05 1.27 4.82
N ILE A 101 -2.90 1.28 3.50
CA ILE A 101 -1.74 0.74 2.82
C ILE A 101 -1.03 1.90 2.12
N ALA A 102 0.20 2.15 2.52
CA ALA A 102 1.05 3.21 1.99
C ALA A 102 2.07 2.60 1.02
N VAL A 103 2.13 3.12 -0.20
CA VAL A 103 3.19 2.82 -1.16
C VAL A 103 4.12 4.03 -1.19
N HIS A 104 5.38 3.85 -0.81
CA HIS A 104 6.38 4.91 -0.83
C HIS A 104 7.28 4.77 -2.06
N THR A 105 7.50 5.89 -2.75
CA THR A 105 8.13 5.90 -4.08
C THR A 105 9.36 6.79 -4.22
N ASN A 106 9.65 7.65 -3.24
CA ASN A 106 10.68 8.70 -3.41
C ASN A 106 11.63 8.84 -2.22
N ASP A 107 11.73 7.83 -1.36
CA ASP A 107 12.53 7.83 -0.14
C ASP A 107 13.60 6.73 -0.14
N GLY A 108 13.95 6.25 -1.32
CA GLY A 108 14.93 5.20 -1.56
C GLY A 108 14.35 4.12 -2.45
N GLN A 109 14.22 2.91 -1.90
CA GLN A 109 13.69 1.76 -2.62
C GLN A 109 12.16 1.73 -2.52
N LEU A 110 11.48 1.46 -3.65
CA LEU A 110 10.03 1.23 -3.67
C LEU A 110 9.63 0.20 -2.62
N HIS A 111 8.71 0.57 -1.74
CA HIS A 111 8.21 -0.33 -0.70
C HIS A 111 6.77 0.00 -0.32
N VAL A 112 6.15 -0.93 0.41
CA VAL A 112 4.76 -0.84 0.88
C VAL A 112 4.72 -1.02 2.39
N HIS A 113 3.77 -0.39 3.05
CA HIS A 113 3.47 -0.55 4.47
C HIS A 113 1.98 -0.73 4.71
N ALA A 114 1.66 -1.51 5.73
CA ALA A 114 0.34 -1.51 6.34
C ALA A 114 0.34 -0.60 7.58
N GLY A 115 -0.79 0.05 7.83
CA GLY A 115 -0.93 0.97 8.95
C GLY A 115 -2.32 0.91 9.59
N ASN A 116 -2.32 1.07 10.90
CA ASN A 116 -3.50 1.41 11.68
C ASN A 116 -3.59 2.92 11.85
N PRO A 117 -4.75 3.44 12.24
CA PRO A 117 -4.85 4.73 12.89
C PRO A 117 -3.79 4.84 14.02
N LYS A 118 -3.32 6.05 14.35
CA LYS A 118 -2.37 6.27 15.46
C LYS A 118 -3.02 7.03 16.62
N GLY A 119 -2.81 6.56 17.85
CA GLY A 119 -3.30 7.20 19.06
C GLY A 119 -4.68 6.70 19.49
N GLU A 120 -5.40 7.55 20.22
CA GLU A 120 -6.78 7.30 20.65
C GLU A 120 -7.78 7.89 19.66
N TYR A 121 -8.97 7.27 19.53
CA TYR A 121 -10.03 7.71 18.61
C TYR A 121 -11.29 8.06 19.43
N PRO A 122 -11.36 9.28 20.02
CA PRO A 122 -12.44 9.65 20.93
C PRO A 122 -13.84 9.60 20.31
N HIS A 123 -13.93 9.66 18.98
CA HIS A 123 -15.19 9.68 18.23
C HIS A 123 -15.43 8.41 17.40
N GLY A 124 -14.74 7.32 17.71
CA GLY A 124 -14.90 6.04 17.01
C GLY A 124 -13.95 5.87 15.81
N TRP A 125 -13.92 4.65 15.28
CA TRP A 125 -12.97 4.20 14.27
C TRP A 125 -13.14 4.84 12.89
N ASP A 126 -14.30 5.44 12.63
CA ASP A 126 -14.66 6.15 11.40
C ASP A 126 -14.16 7.61 11.39
N SER A 127 -13.86 8.18 12.56
CA SER A 127 -13.43 9.58 12.70
C SER A 127 -11.98 9.85 12.27
N TYR A 128 -11.16 8.82 12.07
CA TYR A 128 -9.74 8.99 11.75
C TYR A 128 -9.51 9.36 10.28
N ASP A 129 -8.85 10.49 10.02
CA ASP A 129 -8.45 10.88 8.67
C ASP A 129 -6.94 10.69 8.45
N PHE A 130 -6.60 9.65 7.70
CA PHE A 130 -5.22 9.35 7.30
C PHE A 130 -4.58 10.41 6.38
N LYS A 131 -5.37 11.31 5.77
CA LYS A 131 -4.83 12.39 4.94
C LYS A 131 -4.22 13.50 5.81
N THR A 132 -4.73 13.68 7.02
CA THR A 132 -4.29 14.75 7.93
C THR A 132 -3.52 14.22 9.15
N ASN A 133 -3.59 12.93 9.44
CA ASN A 133 -2.97 12.31 10.62
C ASN A 133 -2.00 11.17 10.26
N ARG A 134 -0.94 10.99 11.07
CA ARG A 134 0.06 9.93 10.87
C ARG A 134 -0.50 8.56 11.21
N TYR A 135 -0.24 7.51 10.45
CA TYR A 135 -0.63 6.15 10.82
C TYR A 135 0.37 5.50 11.81
N ALA A 136 -0.08 4.47 12.52
CA ALA A 136 0.77 3.55 13.27
C ALA A 136 1.13 2.39 12.35
N LYS A 137 2.42 2.16 12.12
CA LYS A 137 2.92 1.07 11.28
C LYS A 137 2.53 -0.30 11.84
N ILE A 138 2.27 -1.24 10.94
CA ILE A 138 2.09 -2.65 11.24
C ILE A 138 3.33 -3.38 10.74
N ASP A 139 4.12 -3.91 11.66
CA ASP A 139 5.31 -4.70 11.32
C ASP A 139 4.91 -6.11 10.88
N ASP A 140 5.60 -6.66 9.89
CA ASP A 140 5.53 -8.07 9.58
C ASP A 140 6.23 -8.88 10.69
N PRO A 141 5.56 -9.87 11.30
CA PRO A 141 6.13 -10.60 12.44
C PRO A 141 7.36 -11.45 12.08
N ASN A 142 7.49 -11.87 10.82
CA ASN A 142 8.62 -12.66 10.34
C ASN A 142 9.82 -11.77 10.01
N LEU A 143 9.56 -10.56 9.48
CA LEU A 143 10.61 -9.59 9.15
C LEU A 143 11.04 -8.73 10.34
N LYS A 144 10.15 -8.55 11.33
CA LYS A 144 10.25 -7.50 12.36
C LYS A 144 10.46 -6.10 11.75
N ASP A 145 9.88 -5.89 10.58
CA ASP A 145 9.94 -4.67 9.80
C ASP A 145 8.57 -4.46 9.12
N HIS A 146 8.19 -3.21 8.94
CA HIS A 146 6.98 -2.80 8.22
C HIS A 146 7.27 -2.59 6.74
N HIS A 147 8.52 -2.37 6.33
CA HIS A 147 8.89 -2.17 4.94
C HIS A 147 8.76 -3.48 4.16
N LEU A 148 7.80 -3.50 3.21
CA LEU A 148 7.65 -4.56 2.23
C LEU A 148 8.27 -4.09 0.91
N PHE A 149 9.56 -4.36 0.73
CA PHE A 149 10.33 -3.85 -0.40
C PHE A 149 9.95 -4.53 -1.71
N VAL A 150 10.02 -3.78 -2.81
CA VAL A 150 9.76 -4.26 -4.17
C VAL A 150 11.01 -4.09 -5.01
N LYS A 151 11.33 -5.11 -5.81
CA LYS A 151 12.40 -5.05 -6.80
C LYS A 151 11.94 -4.19 -7.97
N VAL A 152 12.58 -3.04 -8.17
CA VAL A 152 12.41 -2.24 -9.38
C VAL A 152 13.30 -2.85 -10.47
N LYS A 153 12.70 -3.36 -11.54
CA LYS A 153 13.48 -3.72 -12.74
C LYS A 153 13.74 -2.43 -13.51
N CYS A 154 15.01 -2.04 -13.66
CA CYS A 154 15.39 -1.05 -14.67
C CYS A 154 14.96 -1.59 -16.03
N LYS A 155 14.19 -0.78 -16.78
CA LYS A 155 13.86 -1.08 -18.17
C LYS A 155 14.98 -0.61 -19.08
#